data_AF-A0A9E4L848-F1
#
_entry.id   AF-A0A9E4L848-F1
#
_cell.length_a   1.000
_cell.length_b   1.000
_cell.length_c   1.000
_cell.angle_alpha   90.00
_cell.angle_beta   90.00
_cell.angle_gamma   90.00
#
_symmetry.space_group_name_H-M   'P 1'
#
loop_
_entity.id
_entity.type
_entity.pdbx_description
1 polymer ?
#
loop_
_entity_poly.entity_id
_entity_poly.type
_entity_poly.pdbx_seq_one_letter_code
_entity_poly.pdbx_strand_id
1 'polypeptide(L)'
;MYVRYSDSASGLSIDAKVWGPGAFGGSGMMTLYAGLGLSEAGDRAWRSGVRRTLGSDITFGLEGTRSEPVNDDAPEHSLQFRAVLRW
;
A
#
# COMPACT_ATOMS: atom_id res chain seq x y z
N MET A 1 0.82 2.56 15.43
CA MET A 1 1.58 2.67 14.16
C MET A 1 2.58 1.53 14.14
N TYR A 2 2.68 0.78 13.04
CA TYR A 2 3.73 -0.22 12.89
C TYR A 2 4.39 -0.06 11.53
N VAL A 3 5.70 -0.28 11.49
CA VAL A 3 6.50 -0.26 10.26
C VAL A 3 6.89 -1.70 9.97
N ARG A 4 6.61 -2.16 8.75
CA ARG A 4 7.02 -3.48 8.27
C ARG A 4 8.20 -3.31 7.32
N TYR A 5 9.24 -4.09 7.58
CA TYR A 5 10.37 -4.27 6.68
C TYR A 5 10.22 -5.63 6.02
N SER A 6 10.43 -5.70 4.72
CA SER A 6 10.53 -6.96 4.00
C SER A 6 11.69 -6.86 3.04
N ASP A 7 12.60 -7.82 3.15
CA ASP A 7 13.74 -8.00 2.26
C ASP A 7 13.51 -9.26 1.42
N SER A 8 13.89 -9.21 0.15
CA SER A 8 13.76 -10.30 -0.81
C SER A 8 14.92 -10.21 -1.80
N ALA A 9 15.27 -11.31 -2.46
CA ALA A 9 16.27 -11.33 -3.54
C ALA A 9 15.92 -10.44 -4.76
N SER A 10 14.78 -9.75 -4.72
CA SER A 10 14.32 -8.80 -5.74
C SER A 10 14.25 -7.36 -5.24
N GLY A 11 14.53 -7.10 -3.95
CA GLY A 11 14.50 -5.76 -3.38
C GLY A 11 14.02 -5.66 -1.93
N LEU A 12 14.25 -4.47 -1.35
CA LEU A 12 13.84 -4.03 -0.02
C LEU A 12 12.51 -3.26 -0.09
N SER A 13 11.61 -3.49 0.86
CA SER A 13 10.42 -2.67 1.04
C SER A 13 10.21 -2.24 2.49
N ILE A 14 9.84 -0.99 2.67
CA ILE A 14 9.49 -0.35 3.94
C ILE A 14 8.06 0.14 3.81
N ASP A 15 7.15 -0.35 4.65
CA ASP A 15 5.75 0.05 4.67
C ASP A 15 5.36 0.53 6.07
N ALA A 16 4.91 1.78 6.16
CA ALA A 16 4.40 2.37 7.38
C ALA A 16 2.88 2.32 7.37
N LYS A 17 2.30 1.65 8.37
CA LYS A 17 0.85 1.55 8.54
C LYS A 17 0.40 2.39 9.72
N VAL A 18 -0.47 3.34 9.41
CA VAL A 18 -1.13 4.21 10.37
C VAL A 18 -2.59 3.79 10.44
N TRP A 19 -2.97 3.23 11.59
CA TRP A 19 -4.38 3.02 11.90
C TRP A 19 -5.03 4.40 12.03
N GLY A 20 -5.95 4.72 11.12
CA GLY A 20 -6.71 5.95 11.21
C GLY A 20 -7.71 5.88 12.37
N PRO A 21 -8.21 7.03 12.86
CA PRO A 21 -9.32 7.03 13.80
C PRO A 21 -10.48 6.24 13.19
N GLY A 22 -10.92 5.19 13.89
CA GLY A 22 -12.08 4.41 13.49
C GLY A 22 -13.36 5.24 13.61
N ALA A 23 -13.61 6.14 12.66
CA ALA A 23 -14.80 6.97 12.64
C ALA A 23 -14.98 7.69 11.30
N PHE A 24 -15.57 7.02 10.32
CA PHE A 24 -16.50 7.66 9.37
C PHE A 24 -17.68 6.70 9.13
N GLY A 25 -18.67 6.77 10.02
CA GLY A 25 -20.07 6.42 9.75
C GLY A 25 -20.47 4.94 9.64
N GLY A 26 -19.62 3.96 9.94
CA GLY A 26 -20.02 2.54 9.94
C GLY A 26 -18.94 1.67 10.59
N SER A 27 -19.32 0.53 11.17
CA SER A 27 -18.48 -0.40 11.95
C SER A 27 -17.32 -1.00 11.13
N GLY A 28 -16.32 -0.17 10.83
CA GLY A 28 -15.21 -0.56 10.00
C GLY A 28 -13.92 0.13 10.36
N MET A 29 -12.83 -0.62 10.26
CA MET A 29 -11.48 -0.16 10.55
C MET A 29 -10.86 0.44 9.28
N MET A 30 -10.41 1.68 9.37
CA MET A 30 -9.68 2.35 8.29
C MET A 30 -8.18 2.35 8.58
N THR A 31 -7.41 1.86 7.63
CA THR A 31 -5.95 1.78 7.69
C THR A 31 -5.37 2.61 6.57
N LEU A 32 -4.58 3.62 6.91
CA LEU A 32 -3.75 4.34 5.95
C LEU A 32 -2.38 3.68 5.92
N TYR A 33 -1.78 3.59 4.74
CA TYR A 33 -0.42 3.08 4.60
C TYR A 33 0.34 3.85 3.54
N ALA A 34 1.65 3.94 3.74
CA ALA A 34 2.57 4.48 2.76
C ALA A 34 3.88 3.70 2.88
N GLY A 35 4.50 3.42 1.74
CA GLY A 35 5.71 2.63 1.69
C GLY A 35 6.62 3.00 0.53
N LEU A 36 7.87 2.58 0.68
CA LEU A 36 8.94 2.69 -0.30
C LEU A 36 9.43 1.27 -0.62
N GLY A 37 9.54 0.94 -1.90
CA GLY A 37 10.25 -0.23 -2.42
C GLY A 37 11.51 0.19 -3.15
N LEU A 38 12.57 -0.59 -2.99
CA LEU A 38 13.84 -0.47 -3.71
C LEU A 38 14.13 -1.83 -4.33
N SER A 39 14.30 -1.93 -5.64
CA SER A 39 14.74 -3.17 -6.29
C SER A 39 16.27 -3.31 -6.20
N GLU A 40 16.80 -4.53 -6.36
CA GLU A 40 18.26 -4.72 -6.47
C GLU A 40 18.86 -4.04 -7.72
N ALA A 41 18.06 -3.88 -8.77
CA ALA A 41 18.42 -3.10 -9.96
C ALA A 41 18.44 -1.58 -9.70
N GLY A 42 18.00 -1.15 -8.52
CA GLY A 42 17.99 0.23 -8.03
C GLY A 42 16.68 0.98 -8.28
N ASP A 43 15.67 0.32 -8.85
CA ASP A 43 14.37 0.92 -9.13
C ASP A 43 13.69 1.33 -7.82
N ARG A 44 12.92 2.41 -7.85
CA ARG A 44 12.25 2.96 -6.68
C ARG A 44 10.76 2.91 -6.89
N ALA A 45 10.01 2.47 -5.88
CA ALA A 45 8.56 2.50 -5.91
C ALA A 45 8.02 3.17 -4.65
N TRP A 46 7.19 4.19 -4.80
CA TRP A 46 6.42 4.77 -3.71
C TRP A 46 5.00 4.25 -3.79
N ARG A 47 4.49 3.75 -2.68
CA ARG A 47 3.11 3.29 -2.56
C ARG A 47 2.44 4.07 -1.47
N SER A 48 1.20 4.47 -1.69
CA SER A 48 0.35 4.99 -0.62
C SER A 48 -1.09 4.59 -0.86
N GLY A 49 -1.84 4.39 0.21
CA GLY A 49 -3.18 3.90 0.07
C GLY A 49 -3.99 3.92 1.35
N VAL A 50 -5.27 3.58 1.16
CA VAL A 50 -6.24 3.41 2.22
C VAL A 50 -6.87 2.03 2.08
N ARG A 51 -7.07 1.37 3.21
CA ARG A 51 -7.83 0.14 3.32
C ARG A 51 -8.94 0.33 4.33
N ARG A 52 -10.17 -0.04 3.96
CA ARG A 52 -11.33 -0.03 4.84
C ARG A 52 -11.87 -1.44 4.95
N THR A 53 -11.91 -1.98 6.16
CA THR A 53 -12.56 -3.26 6.44
C THR A 53 -13.89 -3.01 7.13
N LEU A 54 -15.00 -3.52 6.58
CA LEU A 54 -16.32 -3.49 7.18
C LEU A 54 -16.64 -4.89 7.74
N GLY A 55 -16.85 -4.99 9.05
CA GLY A 55 -17.01 -6.30 9.72
C GLY A 55 -15.78 -7.20 9.55
N SER A 56 -15.99 -8.52 9.48
CA SER A 56 -14.94 -9.52 9.20
C SER A 56 -14.78 -9.86 7.72
N ASP A 57 -15.75 -9.45 6.90
CA ASP A 57 -16.02 -10.13 5.62
C ASP A 57 -15.69 -9.26 4.41
N ILE A 58 -15.74 -7.94 4.56
CA ILE A 58 -15.59 -7.01 3.43
C ILE A 58 -14.36 -6.13 3.65
N THR A 59 -13.45 -6.10 2.69
CA THR A 59 -12.32 -5.18 2.69
C THR A 59 -12.21 -4.47 1.35
N PHE A 60 -12.22 -3.13 1.40
CA PHE A 60 -11.92 -2.25 0.29
C PHE A 60 -10.51 -1.70 0.42
N GLY A 61 -9.82 -1.52 -0.70
CA GLY A 61 -8.49 -0.94 -0.77
C GLY A 61 -8.38 -0.04 -1.99
N LEU A 62 -7.76 1.11 -1.80
CA LEU A 62 -7.30 2.00 -2.87
C LEU A 62 -5.81 2.23 -2.65
N GLU A 63 -5.00 2.00 -3.68
CA GLU A 63 -3.55 2.15 -3.66
C GLU A 63 -3.10 2.96 -4.88
N GLY A 64 -2.33 4.01 -4.66
CA GLY A 64 -1.54 4.67 -5.69
C GLY A 64 -0.09 4.22 -5.60
N THR A 65 0.51 3.87 -6.73
CA THR A 65 1.93 3.55 -6.85
C THR A 65 2.59 4.45 -7.88
N ARG A 66 3.74 5.02 -7.54
CA ARG A 66 4.67 5.65 -8.46
C ARG A 66 5.92 4.78 -8.53
N SER A 67 6.31 4.35 -9.71
CA SER A 67 7.53 3.58 -9.96
C SER A 67 8.50 4.43 -10.78
N GLU A 68 9.72 4.58 -10.30
CA GLU A 68 10.85 5.17 -11.00
C GLU A 68 11.84 4.06 -11.32
N PRO A 69 11.90 3.61 -12.58
CA PRO A 69 12.94 2.70 -12.98
C PRO A 69 14.30 3.41 -13.03
N VAL A 70 15.40 2.65 -12.93
CA VAL A 70 16.76 3.22 -12.96
C VAL A 70 17.22 3.63 -14.35
N ASN A 71 16.61 3.05 -15.38
CA ASN A 71 16.85 3.49 -16.74
C ASN A 71 16.22 4.89 -16.97
N ASP A 72 16.62 5.57 -18.04
CA ASP A 72 16.08 6.90 -18.42
C ASP A 72 14.60 6.86 -18.86
N ASP A 73 13.85 5.81 -18.48
CA ASP A 73 12.42 5.72 -18.73
C ASP A 73 11.65 6.66 -17.81
N ALA A 74 10.49 7.10 -18.28
CA ALA A 74 9.63 7.98 -17.51
C ALA A 74 9.05 7.26 -16.28
N PRO A 75 8.83 7.98 -15.16
CA PRO A 75 8.17 7.42 -13.99
C PRO A 75 6.75 6.94 -14.31
N GLU A 76 6.47 5.70 -13.97
CA GLU A 76 5.15 5.08 -14.13
C GLU A 76 4.26 5.40 -12.92
N HIS A 77 2.98 5.64 -13.19
CA HIS A 77 1.98 5.87 -12.16
C HIS A 77 0.84 4.88 -12.35
N SER A 78 0.45 4.20 -11.27
CA SER A 78 -0.67 3.28 -11.27
C SER A 78 -1.61 3.54 -10.10
N LEU A 79 -2.89 3.30 -10.33
CA LEU A 79 -3.93 3.36 -9.32
C LEU A 79 -4.67 2.01 -9.31
N GLN A 80 -4.64 1.33 -8.18
CA GLN A 80 -5.31 0.06 -7.99
C GLN A 80 -6.45 0.22 -6.98
N PHE A 81 -7.64 -0.22 -7.41
CA PHE A 81 -8.76 -0.47 -6.51
C PHE A 81 -8.91 -1.98 -6.29
N ARG A 82 -9.19 -2.38 -5.05
CA ARG A 82 -9.41 -3.78 -4.67
C ARG A 82 -10.59 -3.89 -3.71
N ALA A 83 -11.49 -4.82 -3.98
CA ALA A 83 -12.52 -5.25 -3.04
C ALA A 83 -12.35 -6.75 -2.80
N VAL A 84 -12.40 -7.17 -1.54
CA VAL A 84 -12.36 -8.58 -1.12
C VAL A 84 -13.59 -8.84 -0.27
N LEU A 85 -14.36 -9.84 -0.68
CA LEU A 85 -15.48 -10.38 0.07
C LEU A 85 -15.10 -11.80 0.51
N ARG A 86 -15.26 -12.10 1.79
CA ARG A 86 -15.12 -13.45 2.35
C ARG A 86 -16.52 -13.95 2.69
N TRP A 87 -16.87 -15.15 2.25
CA TRP A 87 -18.13 -15.83 2.56
C TRP A 87 -17.85 -17.30 2.88
#